data_AF-A0AAJ1RWG3-F1
#
_entry.id   AF-A0AAJ1RWG3-F1
#
_cell.length_a   1.000
_cell.length_b   1.000
_cell.length_c   1.000
_cell.angle_alpha   90.00
_cell.angle_beta   90.00
_cell.angle_gamma   90.00
#
_symmetry.space_group_name_H-M   'P 1'
#
loop_
_entity.id
_entity.type
_entity.pdbx_description
1 polymer ?
#
loop_
_entity_poly.entity_id
_entity_poly.type
_entity_poly.pdbx_seq_one_letter_code
_entity_poly.pdbx_strand_id
1 'polypeptide(L)'
;MDRSPDDGSGSPRIDVRSLPDSVARLWETMLRLDPSWDLSEWLDKCATDELDLVEGHLGRERLRLEQRLHRIETLVKRLRRQREVAERSTWTDPHQRNLFDVYEKDGGEESSADNEESGEAAVDFGSLDAGDDPLLAIVSEHVLSVIEETLEGGEEQVHFDRLVSDLDTVGIRTDEVDEAVAWLLQRRVIIEIEQDCFGLNV
;
A
#
# COMPACT_ATOMS: atom_id res chain seq x y z
N MET A 1 -67.99 33.87 8.86
CA MET A 1 -67.07 32.71 8.79
C MET A 1 -66.24 32.91 7.54
N ASP A 2 -65.12 33.62 7.68
CA ASP A 2 -64.20 33.88 6.57
C ASP A 2 -62.90 33.10 6.87
N ARG A 3 -62.46 32.31 5.90
CA ARG A 3 -61.43 31.26 6.08
C ARG A 3 -60.04 31.88 6.12
N SER A 4 -59.25 31.50 7.13
CA SER A 4 -57.82 31.76 7.22
C SER A 4 -57.07 31.19 6.00
N PRO A 5 -56.01 31.86 5.51
CA PRO A 5 -55.05 31.22 4.62
C PRO A 5 -54.14 30.33 5.47
N ASP A 6 -54.23 29.03 5.21
CA ASP A 6 -53.26 28.05 5.67
C ASP A 6 -51.96 28.31 4.89
N ASP A 7 -51.05 29.07 5.50
CA ASP A 7 -49.72 29.36 4.97
C ASP A 7 -48.89 28.10 5.08
N GLY A 8 -49.05 27.25 4.07
CA GLY A 8 -48.31 26.02 3.90
C GLY A 8 -46.82 26.31 3.74
N SER A 9 -46.12 26.23 4.87
CA SER A 9 -44.69 25.94 5.02
C SER A 9 -44.31 24.68 4.21
N GLY A 10 -44.27 24.82 2.89
CA GLY A 10 -43.75 23.81 1.99
C GLY A 10 -42.24 23.97 1.89
N SER A 11 -41.53 22.87 2.10
CA SER A 11 -40.11 22.65 1.79
C SER A 11 -39.65 23.39 0.52
N PRO A 12 -38.38 23.83 0.45
CA PRO A 12 -37.86 24.55 -0.70
C PRO A 12 -38.11 23.72 -1.96
N ARG A 13 -39.09 24.13 -2.76
CA ARG A 13 -39.51 23.40 -3.95
C ARG A 13 -38.39 23.54 -4.98
N ILE A 14 -37.52 22.54 -5.02
CA ILE A 14 -36.48 22.45 -6.03
C ILE A 14 -37.17 22.51 -7.40
N ASP A 15 -36.80 23.49 -8.24
CA ASP A 15 -37.39 23.62 -9.57
C ASP A 15 -36.83 22.53 -10.47
N VAL A 16 -37.64 21.47 -10.63
CA VAL A 16 -37.34 20.27 -11.42
C VAL A 16 -36.91 20.60 -12.85
N ARG A 17 -37.33 21.75 -13.39
CA ARG A 17 -37.01 22.17 -14.77
C ARG A 17 -35.60 22.76 -14.93
N SER A 18 -34.93 23.08 -13.82
CA SER A 18 -33.54 23.55 -13.80
C SER A 18 -32.50 22.45 -13.58
N LEU A 19 -32.95 21.24 -13.24
CA LEU A 19 -32.06 20.11 -12.95
C LEU A 19 -31.57 19.44 -14.24
N PRO A 20 -30.33 18.93 -14.27
CA PRO A 20 -29.86 18.07 -15.35
C PRO A 20 -30.74 16.83 -15.51
N ASP A 21 -30.93 16.37 -16.75
CA ASP A 21 -31.79 15.22 -17.09
C ASP A 21 -31.48 13.95 -16.27
N SER A 22 -30.20 13.73 -15.91
CA SER A 22 -29.78 12.62 -15.05
C SER A 22 -30.35 12.73 -13.64
N VAL A 23 -30.28 13.93 -13.04
CA VAL A 23 -30.74 14.17 -11.67
C VAL A 23 -32.27 14.22 -11.61
N ALA A 24 -32.92 14.76 -12.64
CA ALA A 24 -34.39 14.76 -12.75
C ALA A 24 -34.96 13.34 -12.83
N ARG A 25 -34.33 12.44 -13.62
CA ARG A 25 -34.73 11.03 -13.67
C ARG A 25 -34.52 10.33 -12.33
N LEU A 26 -33.37 10.54 -11.68
CA LEU A 26 -33.11 10.00 -10.34
C LEU A 26 -34.19 10.45 -9.36
N TRP A 27 -34.46 11.75 -9.33
CA TRP A 27 -35.47 12.35 -8.47
C TRP A 27 -36.85 11.72 -8.66
N GLU A 28 -37.30 11.57 -9.92
CA GLU A 28 -38.58 10.95 -10.23
C GLU A 28 -38.61 9.46 -9.82
N THR A 29 -37.52 8.72 -10.04
CA THR A 29 -37.44 7.30 -9.65
C THR A 29 -37.44 7.12 -8.13
N MET A 30 -36.74 7.98 -7.40
CA MET A 30 -36.63 7.89 -5.95
C MET A 30 -37.94 8.28 -5.27
N LEU A 31 -38.63 9.31 -5.74
CA LEU A 31 -39.97 9.65 -5.24
C LEU A 31 -41.02 8.58 -5.51
N ARG A 32 -40.87 7.80 -6.60
CA ARG A 32 -41.72 6.63 -6.86
C ARG A 32 -41.42 5.47 -5.91
N LEU A 33 -40.21 5.39 -5.39
CA LEU A 33 -39.79 4.36 -4.44
C LEU A 33 -40.18 4.74 -3.00
N ASP A 34 -39.91 5.99 -2.62
CA ASP A 34 -40.19 6.57 -1.32
C ASP A 34 -40.70 8.01 -1.46
N PRO A 35 -41.99 8.27 -1.15
CA PRO A 35 -42.56 9.62 -1.21
C PRO A 35 -41.96 10.62 -0.20
N SER A 36 -41.27 10.14 0.83
CA SER A 36 -40.63 10.99 1.86
C SER A 36 -39.19 11.37 1.54
N TRP A 37 -38.67 10.91 0.40
CA TRP A 37 -37.29 11.15 0.00
C TRP A 37 -37.03 12.62 -0.40
N ASP A 38 -35.94 13.19 0.12
CA ASP A 38 -35.50 14.56 -0.16
C ASP A 38 -34.18 14.56 -0.96
N LEU A 39 -34.19 15.25 -2.10
CA LEU A 39 -33.01 15.41 -2.96
C LEU A 39 -31.96 16.32 -2.35
N SER A 40 -32.36 17.32 -1.57
CA SER A 40 -31.41 18.23 -0.94
C SER A 40 -30.55 17.51 0.09
N GLU A 41 -31.18 16.72 0.97
CA GLU A 41 -30.47 15.87 1.94
C GLU A 41 -29.59 14.83 1.26
N TRP A 42 -30.05 14.22 0.16
CA TRP A 42 -29.25 13.27 -0.61
C TRP A 42 -28.03 13.94 -1.26
N LEU A 43 -28.20 15.12 -1.87
CA LEU A 43 -27.10 15.89 -2.47
C LEU A 43 -26.09 16.34 -1.44
N ASP A 44 -26.56 16.83 -0.28
CA ASP A 44 -25.70 17.23 0.82
C ASP A 44 -24.89 16.02 1.30
N LYS A 45 -25.53 14.86 1.48
CA LYS A 45 -24.83 13.62 1.85
C LYS A 45 -23.80 13.19 0.80
N CYS A 46 -24.17 13.20 -0.48
CA CYS A 46 -23.22 12.87 -1.55
C CYS A 46 -22.04 13.85 -1.60
N ALA A 47 -22.29 15.14 -1.36
CA ALA A 47 -21.23 16.13 -1.30
C ALA A 47 -20.31 15.93 -0.09
N THR A 48 -20.85 15.58 1.08
CA THR A 48 -20.03 15.26 2.25
C THR A 48 -19.22 13.98 2.04
N ASP A 49 -19.84 12.93 1.50
CA ASP A 49 -19.17 11.66 1.24
C ASP A 49 -18.01 11.85 0.23
N GLU A 50 -18.20 12.67 -0.81
CA GLU A 50 -17.16 13.00 -1.78
C GLU A 50 -16.05 13.87 -1.17
N LEU A 51 -16.40 14.83 -0.29
CA LEU A 51 -15.41 15.65 0.42
C LEU A 51 -14.53 14.80 1.34
N ASP A 52 -15.12 13.85 2.07
CA ASP A 52 -14.40 12.92 2.94
C ASP A 52 -13.43 12.05 2.14
N LEU A 53 -13.86 11.57 0.96
CA LEU A 53 -13.00 10.81 0.06
C LEU A 53 -11.82 11.66 -0.46
N VAL A 54 -12.09 12.91 -0.86
CA VAL A 54 -11.06 13.85 -1.32
C VAL A 54 -10.08 14.17 -0.18
N GLU A 55 -10.56 14.37 1.05
CA GLU A 55 -9.68 14.57 2.21
C GLU A 55 -8.75 13.36 2.43
N GLY A 56 -9.29 12.15 2.33
CA GLY A 56 -8.50 10.92 2.38
C GLY A 56 -7.42 10.85 1.30
N HIS A 57 -7.75 11.21 0.06
CA HIS A 57 -6.78 11.28 -1.04
C HIS A 57 -5.69 12.32 -0.80
N LEU A 58 -6.06 13.51 -0.32
CA LEU A 58 -5.11 14.57 0.01
C LEU A 58 -4.18 14.16 1.16
N GLY A 59 -4.69 13.46 2.18
CA GLY A 59 -3.87 12.92 3.26
C GLY A 59 -2.79 11.95 2.77
N ARG A 60 -3.16 11.04 1.86
CA ARG A 60 -2.22 10.10 1.23
C ARG A 60 -1.17 10.80 0.38
N GLU A 61 -1.57 11.75 -0.46
CA GLU A 61 -0.63 12.52 -1.28
C GLU A 61 0.30 13.39 -0.43
N ARG A 62 -0.19 13.96 0.69
CA ARG A 62 0.65 14.67 1.65
C ARG A 62 1.75 13.76 2.20
N LEU A 63 1.39 12.56 2.67
CA LEU A 63 2.34 11.59 3.19
C LEU A 63 3.39 11.20 2.14
N ARG A 64 2.97 10.96 0.90
CA ARG A 64 3.86 10.64 -0.22
C ARG A 64 4.87 11.76 -0.49
N LEU A 65 4.44 13.02 -0.42
CA LEU A 65 5.31 14.17 -0.58
C LEU A 65 6.28 14.33 0.60
N GLU A 66 5.82 14.09 1.83
CA GLU A 66 6.66 14.11 3.04
C GLU A 66 7.77 13.04 2.97
N GLN A 67 7.45 11.81 2.57
CA GLN A 67 8.43 10.74 2.35
C GLN A 67 9.44 11.11 1.26
N ARG A 68 8.97 11.63 0.12
CA ARG A 68 9.85 12.08 -0.96
C ARG A 68 10.79 13.20 -0.50
N LEU A 69 10.29 14.15 0.29
CA LEU A 69 11.11 15.20 0.89
C LEU A 69 12.17 14.60 1.80
N HIS A 70 11.79 13.68 2.70
CA HIS A 70 12.72 13.01 3.59
C HIS A 70 13.84 12.30 2.82
N ARG A 71 13.49 11.57 1.75
CA ARG A 71 14.47 10.92 0.87
C ARG A 71 15.42 11.92 0.21
N ILE A 72 14.93 13.08 -0.20
CA ILE A 72 15.80 14.15 -0.74
C ILE A 72 16.75 14.67 0.33
N GLU A 73 16.26 14.90 1.55
CA GLU A 73 17.09 15.38 2.67
C GLU A 73 18.18 14.39 3.07
N THR A 74 17.89 13.09 3.07
CA THR A 74 18.88 12.05 3.37
C THR A 74 19.96 11.99 2.28
N LEU A 75 19.58 12.11 1.01
CA LEU A 75 20.53 12.21 -0.10
C LEU A 75 21.42 13.46 0.05
N VAL A 76 20.84 14.61 0.38
CA VAL A 76 21.61 15.84 0.63
C VAL A 76 22.59 15.67 1.79
N LYS A 77 22.16 15.07 2.91
CA LYS A 77 23.04 14.78 4.07
C LYS A 77 24.17 13.83 3.67
N ARG A 78 23.89 12.80 2.88
CA ARG A 78 24.90 11.85 2.37
C ARG A 78 25.92 12.53 1.47
N LEU A 79 25.48 13.35 0.52
CA LEU A 79 26.37 14.10 -0.38
C LEU A 79 27.27 15.07 0.40
N ARG A 80 26.74 15.74 1.42
CA ARG A 80 27.54 16.61 2.31
C ARG A 80 28.62 15.80 3.05
N ARG A 81 28.26 14.66 3.65
CA ARG A 81 29.21 13.77 4.30
C ARG A 81 30.28 13.24 3.35
N GLN A 82 29.90 12.82 2.14
CA GLN A 82 30.86 12.35 1.12
C GLN A 82 31.86 13.45 0.73
N ARG A 83 31.39 14.70 0.60
CA ARG A 83 32.26 15.84 0.36
C ARG A 83 33.24 16.08 1.52
N GLU A 84 32.76 16.05 2.76
CA GLU A 84 33.63 16.21 3.94
C GLU A 84 34.70 15.10 4.05
N VAL A 85 34.35 13.85 3.71
CA VAL A 85 35.30 12.73 3.68
C VAL A 85 36.32 12.89 2.56
N ALA A 86 35.89 13.31 1.36
CA ALA A 86 36.79 13.58 0.23
C ALA A 86 37.72 14.79 0.48
N GLU A 87 37.25 15.79 1.22
CA GLU A 87 38.10 16.91 1.65
C GLU A 87 39.08 16.46 2.75
N ARG A 88 38.66 15.62 3.70
CA ARG A 88 39.56 15.03 4.73
C ARG A 88 40.59 14.05 4.17
N SER A 89 40.29 13.32 3.11
CA SER A 89 41.23 12.35 2.54
C SER A 89 42.46 13.02 1.89
N THR A 90 42.38 14.32 1.55
CA THR A 90 43.55 15.11 1.17
C THR A 90 44.50 15.44 2.33
N TRP A 91 44.02 15.23 3.57
CA TRP A 91 44.75 15.35 4.84
C TRP A 91 44.77 13.97 5.52
N THR A 92 45.31 12.94 4.86
CA THR A 92 45.46 11.63 5.51
C THR A 92 46.94 11.39 5.79
N ASP A 93 47.28 11.23 7.06
CA ASP A 93 48.59 10.80 7.54
C ASP A 93 48.98 9.48 6.82
N PRO A 94 50.15 9.38 6.16
CA PRO A 94 50.60 8.20 5.44
C PRO A 94 50.56 6.88 6.23
N HIS A 95 50.49 6.95 7.56
CA HIS A 95 50.42 5.79 8.45
C HIS A 95 49.02 5.39 8.91
N GLN A 96 47.97 6.13 8.52
CA GLN A 96 46.59 5.81 8.91
C GLN A 96 45.93 4.91 7.85
N ARG A 97 45.85 3.61 8.12
CA ARG A 97 45.14 2.60 7.30
C ARG A 97 43.74 2.32 7.87
N ASN A 98 42.82 1.88 7.03
CA ASN A 98 41.46 1.53 7.46
C ASN A 98 41.51 0.29 8.36
N LEU A 99 40.66 0.22 9.39
CA LEU A 99 40.62 -0.90 10.36
C LEU A 99 40.34 -2.26 9.70
N PHE A 100 39.81 -2.25 8.48
CA PHE A 100 39.51 -3.43 7.68
C PHE A 100 40.66 -3.86 6.75
N ASP A 101 41.69 -3.02 6.55
CA ASP A 101 42.88 -3.35 5.73
C ASP A 101 43.75 -4.43 6.40
N VAL A 102 43.51 -4.75 7.67
CA VAL A 102 44.19 -5.82 8.42
C VAL A 102 43.76 -7.22 7.95
N TYR A 103 42.63 -7.32 7.24
CA TYR A 103 42.08 -8.58 6.73
C TYR A 103 42.38 -8.83 5.25
N GLU A 104 42.98 -7.88 4.53
CA GLU A 104 43.56 -8.16 3.21
C GLU A 104 44.78 -9.05 3.41
N LYS A 105 44.56 -10.34 3.22
CA LYS A 105 45.57 -11.39 3.27
C LYS A 105 46.63 -11.07 2.22
N ASP A 106 47.89 -10.91 2.66
CA ASP A 106 49.06 -10.92 1.77
C ASP A 106 49.11 -12.27 1.05
N GLY A 107 48.48 -12.33 -0.12
CA GLY A 107 48.45 -13.48 -1.01
C GLY A 107 48.96 -13.04 -2.36
N GLY A 108 50.21 -13.40 -2.65
CA GLY A 108 50.82 -13.21 -3.96
C GLY A 108 49.96 -13.75 -5.09
N GLU A 109 50.06 -13.05 -6.21
CA GLU A 109 49.56 -13.35 -7.54
C GLU A 109 49.43 -14.86 -7.83
N GLU A 110 48.26 -15.31 -8.28
CA GLU A 110 48.14 -16.09 -9.52
C GLU A 110 46.78 -15.82 -10.18
N SER A 111 46.85 -15.43 -11.44
CA SER A 111 45.77 -15.26 -12.40
C SER A 111 44.92 -16.52 -12.58
N SER A 112 43.60 -16.41 -12.60
CA SER A 112 42.76 -16.91 -13.71
C SER A 112 41.27 -16.74 -13.44
N ALA A 113 40.59 -16.30 -14.52
CA ALA A 113 39.16 -16.30 -14.77
C ALA A 113 38.32 -15.26 -14.01
N ASP A 114 37.85 -14.27 -14.78
CA ASP A 114 36.56 -13.61 -14.59
C ASP A 114 35.52 -14.63 -14.12
N ASN A 115 35.12 -14.52 -12.87
CA ASN A 115 33.73 -14.73 -12.52
C ASN A 115 33.42 -13.65 -11.49
N GLU A 116 32.98 -12.49 -12.00
CA GLU A 116 32.18 -11.55 -11.22
C GLU A 116 30.87 -12.26 -10.85
N GLU A 117 30.94 -13.20 -9.92
CA GLU A 117 29.80 -13.57 -9.12
C GLU A 117 29.60 -12.41 -8.14
N SER A 118 29.04 -11.34 -8.71
CA SER A 118 28.35 -10.28 -7.98
C SER A 118 27.67 -10.96 -6.82
N GLY A 119 28.10 -10.66 -5.59
CA GLY A 119 27.57 -11.28 -4.39
C GLY A 119 26.05 -11.20 -4.42
N GLU A 120 25.42 -12.28 -4.87
CA GLU A 120 23.99 -12.44 -4.78
C GLU A 120 23.71 -12.39 -3.30
N ALA A 121 22.93 -11.39 -2.89
CA ALA A 121 22.39 -11.39 -1.55
C ALA A 121 21.75 -12.76 -1.34
N ALA A 122 22.10 -13.45 -0.26
CA ALA A 122 21.55 -14.78 0.06
C ALA A 122 20.01 -14.79 0.16
N VAL A 123 19.40 -13.60 0.12
CA VAL A 123 17.98 -13.32 0.03
C VAL A 123 17.78 -12.28 -1.08
N ASP A 124 17.25 -12.72 -2.22
CA ASP A 124 16.81 -11.83 -3.28
C ASP A 124 15.47 -11.20 -2.89
N PHE A 125 15.51 -9.98 -2.33
CA PHE A 125 14.30 -9.18 -2.09
C PHE A 125 13.71 -8.61 -3.39
N GLY A 126 14.22 -9.00 -4.57
CA GLY A 126 13.93 -8.40 -5.86
C GLY A 126 12.63 -8.81 -6.55
N SER A 127 11.95 -9.87 -6.11
CA SER A 127 10.67 -10.28 -6.73
C SER A 127 9.45 -9.66 -6.06
N LEU A 128 9.53 -9.43 -4.74
CA LEU A 128 8.50 -8.81 -3.91
C LEU A 128 8.91 -7.38 -3.58
N ASP A 129 8.83 -6.47 -4.56
CA ASP A 129 9.05 -5.02 -4.37
C ASP A 129 7.98 -4.39 -3.46
N ALA A 130 7.82 -4.83 -2.20
CA ALA A 130 6.84 -4.32 -1.22
C ALA A 130 7.05 -2.84 -0.86
N GLY A 131 7.99 -2.16 -1.52
CA GLY A 131 8.38 -0.79 -1.25
C GLY A 131 9.28 -0.73 -0.02
N ASP A 132 9.06 0.29 0.82
CA ASP A 132 9.89 0.56 2.01
C ASP A 132 9.48 -0.28 3.25
N ASP A 133 8.56 -1.24 3.13
CA ASP A 133 8.13 -2.09 4.25
C ASP A 133 8.75 -3.50 4.19
N PRO A 134 9.91 -3.72 4.83
CA PRO A 134 10.56 -5.02 4.85
C PRO A 134 9.77 -6.07 5.65
N LEU A 135 8.90 -5.66 6.58
CA LEU A 135 8.09 -6.61 7.36
C LEU A 135 6.97 -7.16 6.49
N LEU A 136 6.29 -6.31 5.72
CA LEU A 136 5.27 -6.75 4.78
C LEU A 136 5.86 -7.73 3.74
N ALA A 137 7.08 -7.48 3.25
CA ALA A 137 7.77 -8.41 2.36
C ALA A 137 7.96 -9.79 3.01
N ILE A 138 8.50 -9.83 4.24
CA ILE A 138 8.72 -11.08 4.99
C ILE A 138 7.41 -11.82 5.27
N VAL A 139 6.37 -11.11 5.70
CA VAL A 139 5.07 -11.71 5.98
C VAL A 139 4.43 -12.24 4.69
N SER A 140 4.55 -11.51 3.58
CA SER A 140 4.04 -11.96 2.28
C SER A 140 4.75 -13.22 1.78
N GLU A 141 6.07 -13.33 2.00
CA GLU A 141 6.84 -14.55 1.72
C GLU A 141 6.31 -15.73 2.56
N HIS A 142 6.06 -15.52 3.85
CA HIS A 142 5.51 -16.57 4.72
C HIS A 142 4.10 -17.01 4.30
N VAL A 143 3.23 -16.07 3.91
CA VAL A 143 1.90 -16.40 3.36
C VAL A 143 2.03 -17.24 2.09
N LEU A 144 2.94 -16.89 1.18
CA LEU A 144 3.20 -17.67 -0.04
C LEU A 144 3.72 -19.08 0.29
N SER A 145 4.67 -19.20 1.21
CA SER A 145 5.22 -20.49 1.65
C SER A 145 4.13 -21.44 2.16
N VAL A 146 3.17 -20.93 2.95
CA VAL A 146 2.05 -21.76 3.43
C VAL A 146 1.15 -22.21 2.27
N ILE A 147 0.85 -21.30 1.32
CA ILE A 147 0.05 -21.65 0.14
C ILE A 147 0.78 -22.70 -0.72
N GLU A 148 2.09 -22.55 -0.92
CA GLU A 148 2.91 -23.52 -1.67
C GLU A 148 2.93 -24.90 -1.00
N GLU A 149 3.16 -24.96 0.32
CA GLU A 149 3.19 -26.21 1.09
C GLU A 149 1.84 -26.96 1.00
N THR A 150 0.73 -26.24 1.06
CA THR A 150 -0.61 -26.85 0.92
C THR A 150 -0.89 -27.34 -0.50
N LEU A 151 -0.37 -26.65 -1.51
CA LEU A 151 -0.47 -27.05 -2.91
C LEU A 151 0.34 -28.30 -3.19
N GLU A 152 1.55 -28.42 -2.62
CA GLU A 152 2.33 -29.67 -2.65
C GLU A 152 1.59 -30.83 -1.94
N GLY A 153 0.80 -30.50 -0.91
CA GLY A 153 -0.08 -31.43 -0.21
C GLY A 153 -1.30 -31.90 -1.01
N GLY A 154 -1.56 -31.30 -2.18
CA GLY A 154 -2.66 -31.66 -3.08
C GLY A 154 -3.96 -30.87 -2.88
N GLU A 155 -3.95 -29.80 -2.07
CA GLU A 155 -5.06 -28.87 -1.95
C GLU A 155 -4.90 -27.72 -2.97
N GLU A 156 -5.96 -27.37 -3.72
CA GLU A 156 -5.87 -26.29 -4.73
C GLU A 156 -6.00 -24.88 -4.12
N GLN A 157 -6.44 -24.77 -2.87
CA GLN A 157 -6.72 -23.49 -2.21
C GLN A 157 -6.55 -23.56 -0.68
N VAL A 158 -6.22 -22.44 -0.06
CA VAL A 158 -6.06 -22.27 1.40
C VAL A 158 -7.05 -21.26 1.94
N HIS A 159 -7.78 -21.64 2.99
CA HIS A 159 -8.68 -20.72 3.69
C HIS A 159 -7.91 -19.75 4.60
N PHE A 160 -8.40 -18.51 4.74
CA PHE A 160 -7.78 -17.46 5.55
C PHE A 160 -7.52 -17.89 7.01
N ASP A 161 -8.51 -18.51 7.66
CA ASP A 161 -8.35 -18.99 9.04
C ASP A 161 -7.18 -19.98 9.21
N ARG A 162 -6.86 -20.76 8.16
CA ARG A 162 -5.73 -21.68 8.19
C ARG A 162 -4.40 -20.93 8.05
N LEU A 163 -4.34 -19.92 7.18
CA LEU A 163 -3.18 -19.01 7.11
C LEU A 163 -2.94 -18.36 8.46
N VAL A 164 -3.98 -17.85 9.11
CA VAL A 164 -3.90 -17.28 10.46
C VAL A 164 -3.40 -18.30 11.47
N SER A 165 -3.96 -19.51 11.50
CA SER A 165 -3.57 -20.51 12.49
C SER A 165 -2.12 -20.95 12.34
N ASP A 166 -1.66 -21.11 11.10
CA ASP A 166 -0.31 -21.59 10.80
C ASP A 166 0.72 -20.50 11.07
N LEU A 167 0.42 -19.25 10.71
CA LEU A 167 1.31 -18.10 10.89
C LEU A 167 1.33 -17.54 12.32
N ASP A 168 0.27 -17.75 13.12
CA ASP A 168 0.27 -17.41 14.55
C ASP A 168 1.34 -18.20 15.32
N THR A 169 1.67 -19.43 14.86
CA THR A 169 2.76 -20.22 15.47
C THR A 169 4.14 -19.58 15.30
N VAL A 170 4.31 -18.77 14.25
CA VAL A 170 5.52 -18.00 13.93
C VAL A 170 5.49 -16.62 14.62
N GLY A 171 4.35 -16.24 15.20
CA GLY A 171 4.13 -14.97 15.89
C GLY A 171 3.68 -13.83 14.98
N ILE A 172 3.16 -14.15 13.78
CA ILE A 172 2.60 -13.18 12.84
C ILE A 172 1.14 -12.95 13.20
N ARG A 173 0.75 -11.68 13.34
CA ARG A 173 -0.58 -11.31 13.81
C ARG A 173 -1.59 -11.34 12.65
N THR A 174 -2.87 -11.53 12.97
CA THR A 174 -3.97 -11.57 11.99
C THR A 174 -4.04 -10.34 11.09
N ASP A 175 -3.76 -9.15 11.65
CA ASP A 175 -3.72 -7.89 10.92
C ASP A 175 -2.59 -7.85 9.89
N GLU A 176 -1.44 -8.47 10.21
CA GLU A 176 -0.29 -8.58 9.30
C GLU A 176 -0.56 -9.61 8.18
N VAL A 177 -1.26 -10.70 8.49
CA VAL A 177 -1.69 -11.70 7.49
C VAL A 177 -2.69 -11.08 6.51
N ASP A 178 -3.69 -10.35 7.00
CA ASP A 178 -4.69 -9.66 6.17
C ASP A 178 -4.03 -8.65 5.22
N GLU A 179 -3.11 -7.83 5.74
CA GLU A 179 -2.36 -6.86 4.95
C GLU A 179 -1.50 -7.53 3.86
N ALA A 180 -0.81 -8.62 4.20
CA ALA A 180 -0.01 -9.38 3.25
C ALA A 180 -0.85 -10.04 2.15
N VAL A 181 -2.00 -10.63 2.50
CA VAL A 181 -2.93 -11.22 1.53
C VAL A 181 -3.48 -10.16 0.58
N ALA A 182 -3.92 -9.01 1.11
CA ALA A 182 -4.41 -7.90 0.29
C ALA A 182 -3.33 -7.38 -0.68
N TRP A 183 -2.09 -7.28 -0.20
CA TRP A 183 -0.95 -6.84 -1.02
C TRP A 183 -0.61 -7.85 -2.13
N LEU A 184 -0.62 -9.15 -1.83
CA LEU A 184 -0.38 -10.23 -2.80
C LEU A 184 -1.49 -10.30 -3.87
N LEU A 185 -2.76 -10.11 -3.48
CA LEU A 185 -3.90 -10.02 -4.40
C LEU A 185 -3.76 -8.82 -5.34
N GLN A 186 -3.38 -7.65 -4.82
CA GLN A 186 -3.18 -6.44 -5.62
C GLN A 186 -2.11 -6.63 -6.70
N ARG A 187 -1.04 -7.39 -6.38
CA ARG A 187 0.03 -7.74 -7.32
C ARG A 187 -0.28 -8.92 -8.22
N ARG A 188 -1.42 -9.59 -8.00
CA ARG A 188 -1.85 -10.79 -8.73
C ARG A 188 -0.86 -11.95 -8.59
N VAL A 189 -0.15 -12.03 -7.46
CA VAL A 189 0.69 -13.20 -7.14
C VAL A 189 -0.21 -14.36 -6.70
N ILE A 190 -1.22 -14.04 -5.90
CA ILE A 190 -2.29 -14.97 -5.52
C ILE A 190 -3.62 -14.52 -6.12
N ILE A 191 -4.57 -15.45 -6.18
CA ILE A 191 -5.95 -15.21 -6.58
C ILE A 191 -6.90 -15.75 -5.51
N GLU A 192 -8.04 -15.08 -5.38
CA GLU A 192 -9.16 -15.57 -4.58
C GLU A 192 -10.04 -16.47 -5.47
N ILE A 193 -10.19 -17.73 -5.07
CA ILE A 193 -10.96 -18.75 -5.82
C ILE A 193 -12.39 -18.81 -5.29
N GLU A 194 -12.53 -18.80 -3.96
CA GLU A 194 -13.80 -18.75 -3.23
C GLU A 194 -13.67 -17.72 -2.09
N GLN A 195 -14.78 -17.41 -1.42
CA GLN A 195 -14.77 -16.49 -0.29
C GLN A 195 -13.75 -16.93 0.77
N ASP A 196 -12.79 -16.07 1.06
CA ASP A 196 -11.70 -16.29 2.02
C ASP A 196 -10.78 -17.48 1.67
N CYS A 197 -10.77 -17.94 0.41
CA CYS A 197 -9.92 -19.03 -0.09
C CYS A 197 -8.96 -18.55 -1.18
N PHE A 198 -7.66 -18.72 -0.95
CA PHE A 198 -6.59 -18.21 -1.82
C PHE A 198 -5.78 -19.34 -2.45
N GLY A 199 -5.38 -19.14 -3.70
CA GLY A 199 -4.47 -20.03 -4.44
C GLY A 199 -3.45 -19.25 -5.26
N LEU A 200 -2.43 -19.95 -5.78
CA LEU A 200 -1.42 -19.34 -6.64
C LEU A 200 -2.00 -19.00 -8.01
N ASN A 201 -1.60 -17.86 -8.56
CA ASN A 201 -1.93 -17.48 -9.93
C ASN A 201 -0.95 -18.17 -10.91
N VAL A 202 -1.28 -19.39 -11.34
CA VAL A 202 -0.48 -20.20 -12.30
C VAL A 202 -0.84 -19.89 -13.75
#